data_AF-A0A1V2AWW5-F1
#
_entry.id   AF-A0A1V2AWW5-F1
#
_cell.length_a   1.000
_cell.length_b   1.000
_cell.length_c   1.000
_cell.angle_alpha   90.00
_cell.angle_beta   90.00
_cell.angle_gamma   90.00
#
_symmetry.space_group_name_H-M   'P 1'
#
loop_
_entity.id
_entity.type
_entity.pdbx_description
1 polymer ?
#
loop_
_entity_poly.entity_id
_entity_poly.type
_entity_poly.pdbx_seq_one_letter_code
_entity_poly.pdbx_strand_id
1 'polypeptide(L)'
;MIKVKKPNVILKIFNKNGGESEFTKIITAENEANYSAQLKGLPEDEKGLIIFKKDDDNWVLITKRRIRSASKGEGYELFLEDLEEARHCLESLEAYRHKFILTDKDDNNHTLAIMP
;
A
#
# COMPACT_ATOMS: atom_id res chain seq x y z
N MET A 1 17.39 -10.20 -18.45
CA MET A 1 16.06 -9.72 -18.87
C MET A 1 15.60 -8.65 -17.87
N ILE A 2 14.77 -7.72 -18.35
CA ILE A 2 14.61 -6.35 -17.85
C ILE A 2 14.03 -6.30 -16.42
N LYS A 3 14.86 -5.96 -15.41
CA LYS A 3 14.43 -5.60 -14.05
C LYS A 3 13.79 -4.20 -14.05
N VAL A 4 12.57 -4.07 -14.56
CA VAL A 4 11.89 -2.76 -14.62
C VAL A 4 10.84 -2.63 -13.52
N LYS A 5 11.21 -1.85 -12.50
CA LYS A 5 10.35 -0.90 -11.76
C LYS A 5 9.26 -1.48 -10.83
N LYS A 6 9.60 -2.37 -9.88
CA LYS A 6 8.68 -2.82 -8.79
C LYS A 6 8.03 -1.63 -8.01
N PRO A 7 8.77 -0.58 -7.59
CA PRO A 7 8.17 0.56 -6.87
C PRO A 7 7.24 1.41 -7.73
N ASN A 8 7.49 1.50 -9.04
CA ASN A 8 6.74 2.43 -9.89
C ASN A 8 5.35 1.88 -10.24
N VAL A 9 5.11 0.57 -10.12
CA VAL A 9 3.76 0.00 -10.27
C VAL A 9 2.90 0.42 -9.09
N ILE A 10 3.42 0.31 -7.86
CA ILE A 10 2.74 0.78 -6.65
C ILE A 10 2.56 2.29 -6.70
N LEU A 11 3.61 3.06 -7.04
CA LEU A 11 3.46 4.51 -7.19
C LEU A 11 2.45 4.90 -8.28
N LYS A 12 2.29 4.11 -9.36
CA LYS A 12 1.23 4.34 -10.36
C LYS A 12 -0.17 4.11 -9.79
N ILE A 13 -0.33 3.15 -8.89
CA ILE A 13 -1.60 2.87 -8.19
C ILE A 13 -2.04 4.11 -7.41
N PHE A 14 -1.12 4.73 -6.66
CA PHE A 14 -1.41 5.92 -5.86
C PHE A 14 -1.41 7.22 -6.70
N ASN A 15 -0.57 7.34 -7.73
CA ASN A 15 -0.52 8.53 -8.60
C ASN A 15 -1.76 8.71 -9.49
N LYS A 16 -2.47 7.64 -9.85
CA LYS A 16 -3.64 7.75 -10.75
C LYS A 16 -4.79 8.56 -10.14
N ASN A 17 -4.84 8.66 -8.81
CA ASN A 17 -5.84 9.45 -8.08
C ASN A 17 -5.35 10.86 -7.69
N GLY A 18 -4.16 11.27 -8.18
CA GLY A 18 -3.65 12.63 -8.04
C GLY A 18 -3.17 12.96 -6.63
N GLY A 19 -1.90 12.65 -6.33
CA GLY A 19 -1.23 13.12 -5.12
C GLY A 19 -1.92 12.75 -3.81
N GLU A 20 -1.70 13.57 -2.77
CA GLU A 20 -2.41 13.44 -1.51
C GLU A 20 -3.92 13.66 -1.69
N SER A 21 -4.73 12.87 -1.01
CA SER A 21 -6.18 12.98 -0.96
C SER A 21 -6.67 13.10 0.49
N GLU A 22 -7.98 13.00 0.72
CA GLU A 22 -8.55 12.96 2.07
C GLU A 22 -7.92 11.83 2.91
N PHE A 23 -7.83 10.64 2.32
CA PHE A 23 -7.33 9.43 2.98
C PHE A 23 -5.89 9.07 2.61
N THR A 24 -5.35 9.59 1.51
CA THR A 24 -3.97 9.32 1.07
C THR A 24 -3.04 10.46 1.44
N LYS A 25 -1.99 10.20 2.20
CA LYS A 25 -0.98 11.20 2.59
C LYS A 25 0.43 10.71 2.29
N ILE A 26 1.30 11.64 1.94
CA ILE A 26 2.74 11.42 1.94
C ILE A 26 3.19 11.63 3.38
N ILE A 27 3.92 10.67 3.94
CA ILE A 27 4.41 10.77 5.31
C ILE A 27 5.62 11.71 5.33
N THR A 28 5.50 12.77 6.11
CA THR A 28 6.55 13.77 6.37
C THR A 28 6.80 13.84 7.87
N ALA A 29 7.94 14.42 8.28
CA ALA A 29 8.24 14.60 9.70
C ALA A 29 7.16 15.40 10.47
N GLU A 30 6.37 16.21 9.77
CA GLU A 30 5.32 17.05 10.36
C GLU A 30 4.04 16.26 10.65
N ASN A 31 3.73 15.24 9.85
CA ASN A 31 2.50 14.44 9.98
C ASN A 31 2.74 13.01 10.48
N GLU A 32 4.00 12.56 10.60
CA GLU A 32 4.38 11.20 10.98
C GLU A 32 3.74 10.74 12.31
N ALA A 33 3.64 11.65 13.29
CA ALA A 33 3.04 11.37 14.59
C ALA A 33 1.57 10.91 14.49
N ASN A 34 0.84 11.34 13.45
CA ASN A 34 -0.55 10.96 13.21
C ASN A 34 -0.71 9.48 12.80
N TYR A 35 0.39 8.83 12.42
CA TYR A 35 0.42 7.46 11.92
C TYR A 35 1.27 6.54 12.80
N SER A 36 1.56 6.95 14.03
CA SER A 36 2.42 6.22 14.97
C SER A 36 1.98 4.77 15.18
N ALA A 37 0.68 4.48 15.18
CA ALA A 37 0.14 3.13 15.28
C ALA A 37 0.52 2.25 14.06
N GLN A 38 0.38 2.80 12.85
CA GLN A 38 0.70 2.09 11.60
C GLN A 38 2.20 1.96 11.37
N LEU A 39 2.99 2.93 11.85
CA LEU A 39 4.45 2.94 11.76
C LEU A 39 5.11 2.04 12.82
N LYS A 40 4.39 1.68 13.88
CA LYS A 40 4.92 0.83 14.96
C LYS A 40 5.41 -0.50 14.40
N GLY A 41 6.60 -0.91 14.85
CA GLY A 41 7.24 -2.17 14.49
C GLY A 41 8.07 -2.11 13.20
N LEU A 42 8.14 -0.95 12.52
CA LEU A 42 9.13 -0.77 11.47
C LEU A 42 10.56 -0.74 12.07
N PRO A 43 11.56 -1.29 11.37
CA PRO A 43 12.96 -1.08 11.71
C PRO A 43 13.32 0.40 11.78
N GLU A 44 14.27 0.79 12.63
CA GLU A 44 14.67 2.19 12.82
C GLU A 44 15.17 2.86 11.53
N ASP A 45 15.71 2.07 10.60
CA ASP A 45 16.22 2.54 9.31
C ASP A 45 15.16 2.57 8.20
N GLU A 46 13.92 2.19 8.52
CA GLU A 46 12.81 2.11 7.57
C GLU A 46 11.70 3.11 7.91
N LYS A 47 11.41 4.00 6.96
CA LYS A 47 10.39 5.05 7.10
C LYS A 47 9.17 4.76 6.25
N GLY A 48 8.01 5.12 6.78
CA GLY A 48 6.78 5.24 5.99
C GLY A 48 6.96 6.31 4.90
N LEU A 49 6.42 6.03 3.71
CA LEU A 49 6.49 6.95 2.57
C LEU A 49 5.10 7.47 2.21
N ILE A 50 4.15 6.57 2.04
CA ILE A 50 2.78 6.87 1.63
C ILE A 50 1.86 6.06 2.51
N ILE A 51 0.78 6.67 2.98
CA ILE A 51 -0.28 5.98 3.69
C ILE A 51 -1.64 6.31 3.07
N PHE A 52 -2.44 5.30 2.82
CA PHE A 52 -3.88 5.41 2.74
C PHE A 52 -4.46 5.01 4.10
N LYS A 53 -5.25 5.87 4.74
CA LYS A 53 -5.88 5.58 6.04
C LYS A 53 -7.31 6.10 6.05
N LYS A 54 -8.28 5.19 6.07
CA LYS A 54 -9.69 5.52 6.28
C LYS A 54 -10.01 5.56 7.77
N ASP A 55 -9.57 4.53 8.49
CA ASP A 55 -9.67 4.37 9.94
C ASP A 55 -8.53 3.46 10.43
N ASP A 56 -8.56 3.02 11.69
CA ASP A 56 -7.50 2.17 12.27
C ASP A 56 -7.56 0.71 11.80
N ASP A 57 -8.70 0.28 11.25
CA ASP A 57 -8.95 -1.08 10.75
C ASP A 57 -8.80 -1.20 9.23
N ASN A 58 -8.74 -0.06 8.52
CA ASN A 58 -8.71 0.03 7.06
C ASN A 58 -7.64 1.04 6.61
N TRP A 59 -6.43 0.53 6.37
CA TRP A 59 -5.29 1.34 5.94
C TRP A 59 -4.28 0.53 5.11
N VAL A 60 -3.47 1.24 4.34
CA VAL A 60 -2.33 0.71 3.57
C VAL A 60 -1.16 1.64 3.77
N LEU A 61 -0.05 1.13 4.27
CA LEU A 61 1.22 1.82 4.46
C LEU A 61 2.25 1.26 3.48
N ILE A 62 2.93 2.16 2.77
CA ILE A 62 4.03 1.82 1.88
C ILE A 62 5.32 2.40 2.44
N THR A 63 6.35 1.56 2.48
CA THR A 63 7.72 1.95 2.82
C THR A 63 8.64 1.71 1.63
N LYS A 64 9.96 1.90 1.83
CA LYS A 64 10.97 1.50 0.84
C LYS A 64 11.13 -0.02 0.69
N ARG A 65 10.69 -0.83 1.66
CA ARG A 65 10.94 -2.28 1.70
C ARG A 65 9.68 -3.12 1.67
N ARG A 66 8.54 -2.61 2.14
CA ARG A 66 7.33 -3.41 2.29
C ARG A 66 6.06 -2.59 2.11
N ILE A 67 4.97 -3.32 1.92
CA ILE A 67 3.60 -2.84 2.01
C ILE A 67 2.99 -3.49 3.23
N ARG A 68 2.42 -2.69 4.13
CA ARG A 68 1.62 -3.15 5.25
C ARG A 68 0.20 -2.69 5.03
N SER A 69 -0.78 -3.48 5.41
CA SER A 69 -2.18 -3.08 5.32
C SER A 69 -2.99 -3.71 6.43
N ALA A 70 -4.09 -3.06 6.79
CA ALA A 70 -5.18 -3.69 7.51
C ALA A 70 -6.47 -3.55 6.69
N SER A 71 -7.28 -4.61 6.66
CA SER A 71 -8.65 -4.55 6.17
C SER A 71 -9.56 -5.27 7.13
N LYS A 72 -10.61 -4.58 7.63
CA LYS A 72 -11.51 -5.13 8.65
C LYS A 72 -10.77 -5.66 9.89
N GLY A 73 -9.66 -5.01 10.26
CA GLY A 73 -8.82 -5.39 11.40
C GLY A 73 -7.82 -6.52 11.12
N GLU A 74 -7.88 -7.18 9.96
CA GLU A 74 -6.90 -8.19 9.58
C GLU A 74 -5.67 -7.55 8.96
N GLY A 75 -4.52 -7.75 9.61
CA GLY A 75 -3.23 -7.21 9.20
C GLY A 75 -2.51 -8.09 8.19
N TYR A 76 -1.92 -7.46 7.18
CA TYR A 76 -1.12 -8.10 6.15
C TYR A 76 0.18 -7.34 5.90
N GLU A 77 1.25 -8.06 5.57
CA GLU A 77 2.56 -7.49 5.24
C GLU A 77 3.18 -8.25 4.06
N LEU A 78 3.63 -7.49 3.05
CA LEU A 78 4.35 -8.01 1.88
C LEU A 78 5.64 -7.25 1.67
N PHE A 79 6.76 -7.96 1.59
CA PHE A 79 8.02 -7.37 1.17
C PHE A 79 8.02 -7.09 -0.33
N LEU A 80 8.55 -5.93 -0.71
CA LEU A 80 8.63 -5.51 -2.12
C LEU A 80 9.56 -6.39 -2.95
N GLU A 81 10.51 -7.07 -2.31
CA GLU A 81 11.36 -8.05 -2.98
C GLU A 81 10.57 -9.29 -3.42
N ASP A 82 9.57 -9.67 -2.62
CA ASP A 82 8.69 -10.82 -2.84
C ASP A 82 7.48 -10.48 -3.72
N LEU A 83 7.19 -9.21 -3.98
CA LEU A 83 6.14 -8.79 -4.89
C LEU A 83 6.54 -9.10 -6.35
N GLU A 84 5.79 -9.95 -7.03
CA GLU A 84 5.98 -10.26 -8.45
C GLU A 84 5.08 -9.42 -9.35
N GLU A 85 3.80 -9.29 -9.02
CA GLU A 85 2.84 -8.53 -9.82
C GLU A 85 1.92 -7.67 -8.94
N ALA A 86 1.55 -6.50 -9.44
CA ALA A 86 0.46 -5.69 -8.89
C ALA A 86 -0.47 -5.24 -10.00
N ARG A 87 -1.76 -5.56 -9.87
CA ARG A 87 -2.79 -5.28 -10.88
C ARG A 87 -4.09 -4.80 -10.28
N HIS A 88 -4.96 -4.21 -11.10
CA HIS A 88 -6.32 -3.86 -10.69
C HIS A 88 -7.17 -5.12 -10.50
N CYS A 89 -8.09 -5.10 -9.54
CA CYS A 89 -9.12 -6.12 -9.42
C CYS A 89 -10.18 -5.93 -10.54
N LEU A 90 -10.44 -6.99 -11.31
CA LEU A 90 -11.34 -6.93 -12.48
C LEU A 90 -12.76 -7.43 -12.21
N GLU A 91 -13.12 -7.68 -10.94
CA GLU A 91 -14.43 -8.24 -10.57
C GLU A 91 -15.61 -7.31 -10.87
N SER A 92 -15.40 -6.00 -10.76
CA SER A 92 -16.41 -4.98 -11.05
C SER A 92 -15.76 -3.63 -11.37
N LEU A 93 -16.52 -2.68 -11.92
CA LEU A 93 -16.03 -1.32 -12.15
C LEU A 93 -15.61 -0.62 -10.84
N GLU A 94 -16.32 -0.90 -9.75
CA GLU A 94 -16.00 -0.39 -8.42
C GLU A 94 -14.70 -1.00 -7.89
N ALA A 95 -14.56 -2.33 -7.99
CA ALA A 95 -13.33 -3.03 -7.62
C ALA A 95 -12.14 -2.56 -8.45
N TYR A 96 -12.33 -2.32 -9.75
CA TYR A 96 -11.28 -1.80 -10.63
C TYR A 96 -10.73 -0.45 -10.17
N ARG A 97 -11.58 0.40 -9.60
CA ARG A 97 -11.18 1.73 -9.12
C ARG A 97 -10.46 1.70 -7.77
N HIS A 98 -10.83 0.76 -6.91
CA HIS A 98 -10.47 0.81 -5.49
C HIS A 98 -9.74 -0.42 -4.96
N LYS A 99 -9.64 -1.51 -5.71
CA LYS A 99 -9.01 -2.75 -5.28
C LYS A 99 -7.84 -3.12 -6.18
N PHE A 100 -6.77 -3.56 -5.55
CA PHE A 100 -5.56 -4.03 -6.19
C PHE A 100 -5.27 -5.45 -5.72
N ILE A 101 -4.83 -6.28 -6.66
CA ILE A 101 -4.33 -7.61 -6.38
C ILE A 101 -2.82 -7.55 -6.45
N LEU A 102 -2.17 -7.91 -5.36
CA LEU A 102 -0.73 -8.10 -5.26
C LEU A 102 -0.45 -9.59 -5.27
N THR A 103 0.36 -10.03 -6.21
CA THR A 103 0.79 -11.42 -6.33
C THR A 103 2.23 -11.52 -5.85
N ASP A 104 2.47 -12.37 -4.85
CA ASP A 104 3.83 -12.63 -4.36
C ASP A 104 4.56 -13.70 -5.20
N LYS A 105 5.84 -13.91 -4.91
CA LYS A 105 6.72 -14.86 -5.59
C LYS A 105 6.27 -16.32 -5.49
N ASP A 106 5.41 -16.62 -4.53
CA ASP A 106 4.86 -17.96 -4.29
C ASP A 106 3.45 -18.09 -4.91
N ASP A 107 3.07 -17.15 -5.78
CA ASP A 107 1.80 -17.08 -6.51
C ASP A 107 0.56 -16.86 -5.61
N ASN A 108 0.75 -16.40 -4.36
CA ASN A 108 -0.37 -16.03 -3.50
C ASN A 108 -0.87 -14.63 -3.84
N ASN A 109 -2.20 -14.47 -3.86
CA ASN A 109 -2.86 -13.21 -4.17
C ASN A 109 -3.34 -12.51 -2.89
N HIS A 110 -2.96 -11.26 -2.76
CA HIS A 110 -3.31 -10.38 -1.64
C HIS A 110 -4.12 -9.20 -2.15
N THR A 111 -5.29 -8.99 -1.56
CA THR A 111 -6.18 -7.90 -1.99
C THR A 111 -5.97 -6.68 -1.12
N LEU A 112 -5.58 -5.57 -1.75
CA LEU A 112 -5.56 -4.26 -1.13
C LEU A 112 -6.81 -3.48 -1.54
N ALA A 113 -7.54 -2.95 -0.57
CA ALA A 113 -8.68 -2.06 -0.80
C ALA A 113 -8.35 -0.63 -0.35
N ILE A 114 -8.44 0.31 -1.29
CA ILE A 114 -8.34 1.76 -1.09
C ILE A 114 -9.69 2.41 -1.46
N MET A 115 -10.70 2.16 -0.64
CA MET A 115 -12.05 2.72 -0.82
C MET A 115 -12.15 4.06 -0.08
N PRO A 116 -12.57 5.17 -0.72
CA PRO A 116 -12.97 6.37 0.01
C PRO A 116 -14.08 6.06 1.02
#